data_AF-I4H374-F1
#
_entry.id   AF-I4H374-F1
#
_cell.length_a   1.000
_cell.length_b   1.000
_cell.length_c   1.000
_cell.angle_alpha   90.00
_cell.angle_beta   90.00
_cell.angle_gamma   90.00
#
_symmetry.space_group_name_H-M   'P 1'
#
loop_
_entity.id
_entity.type
_entity.pdbx_description
1 polymer ?
#
loop_
_entity_poly.entity_id
_entity_poly.type
_entity_poly.pdbx_seq_one_letter_code
_entity_poly.pdbx_strand_id
1 'polypeptide(L)'
;MRQRLQLKLSIGRGAALLIGLLGLTACQPPDPPKISPTESPKIEETGRLILNNATLEQANPSGQPLWKIQVKKATYTQDQKIARLENIKGNIYQDGKVVLQVSADRGEVYKEGQEILLKDNIVAVDPRNKAIINAPELRWLPKEGILISPKGIKGSHLQLEAKARQGRYDTRQEKLELQGQVVATAKESRVVLQTERLYWEIPQQVISTDQKVAFDRYINKTIIDRLTAIGGRWERKNNQVILQENLEYRSLEPPLQISGSQAIWNYQNRTLTSDRPTKIFQYQDQITITGNRVVVELGNRIAYLKDGVKGINQKTGAQLYSQILTWKMSEKIVEAEGNIIYEQQEPKFNLTGDKAIGTLEDNNIVVTSSSPDRVVTEIYPR
;
A
#
# COMPACT_ATOMS: atom_id res chain seq x y z
N MET A 1 22.51 -1.91 53.76
CA MET A 1 21.43 -1.56 54.70
C MET A 1 20.48 -2.75 54.80
N ARG A 2 20.59 -3.52 55.89
CA ARG A 2 19.72 -4.66 56.21
C ARG A 2 18.51 -4.12 56.95
N GLN A 3 17.31 -4.62 56.66
CA GLN A 3 16.36 -4.97 57.72
C GLN A 3 15.35 -6.00 57.21
N ARG A 4 15.53 -7.23 57.72
CA ARG A 4 14.53 -8.28 57.75
C ARG A 4 13.59 -7.97 58.91
N LEU A 5 12.28 -8.07 58.70
CA LEU A 5 11.33 -8.24 59.80
C LEU A 5 10.83 -9.68 59.75
N GLN A 6 11.13 -10.43 60.80
CA GLN A 6 10.52 -11.72 61.08
C GLN A 6 9.31 -11.49 61.99
N LEU A 7 8.23 -12.25 61.78
CA LEU A 7 7.24 -12.46 62.83
C LEU A 7 6.98 -13.96 63.01
N LYS A 8 6.98 -14.35 64.28
CA LYS A 8 7.12 -15.69 64.83
C LYS A 8 5.81 -16.50 64.74
N LEU A 9 5.97 -17.80 64.46
CA LEU A 9 5.02 -18.85 64.83
C LEU A 9 4.95 -18.99 66.35
N SER A 10 3.75 -19.23 66.89
CA SER A 10 3.50 -19.70 68.25
C SER A 10 2.49 -20.84 68.18
N ILE A 11 2.96 -22.04 68.46
CA ILE A 11 2.19 -23.29 68.61
C ILE A 11 1.79 -23.39 70.09
N GLY A 12 0.49 -23.51 70.37
CA GLY A 12 -0.03 -23.85 71.69
C GLY A 12 -0.89 -25.11 71.60
N ARG A 13 -0.35 -26.24 72.06
CA ARG A 13 -1.09 -27.49 72.34
C ARG A 13 -1.72 -27.38 73.72
N GLY A 14 -2.99 -27.75 73.85
CA GLY A 14 -3.66 -27.93 75.13
C GLY A 14 -4.84 -28.88 74.96
N ALA A 15 -4.65 -30.14 75.38
CA ALA A 15 -5.67 -31.15 75.46
C ALA A 15 -6.24 -31.18 76.89
N ALA A 16 -7.56 -31.18 77.04
CA ALA A 16 -8.24 -31.60 78.26
C ALA A 16 -9.65 -32.11 77.91
N LEU A 17 -9.90 -33.37 78.25
CA LEU A 17 -11.18 -34.07 78.21
C LEU A 17 -12.17 -33.42 79.20
N LEU A 18 -13.44 -33.32 78.82
CA LEU A 18 -14.56 -33.41 79.75
C LEU A 18 -15.79 -33.99 79.05
N ILE A 19 -16.32 -35.05 79.66
CA ILE A 19 -17.48 -35.86 79.24
C ILE A 19 -18.75 -35.17 79.77
N GLY A 20 -19.76 -35.00 78.91
CA GLY A 20 -21.09 -34.51 79.29
C GLY A 20 -22.15 -35.00 78.32
N LEU A 21 -23.01 -35.91 78.80
CA LEU A 21 -24.15 -36.51 78.11
C LEU A 21 -25.37 -35.54 78.07
N LEU A 22 -26.25 -35.80 77.09
CA LEU A 22 -27.70 -35.42 76.97
C LEU A 22 -28.07 -34.18 76.16
N GLY A 23 -28.94 -34.42 75.16
CA GLY A 23 -29.74 -33.41 74.49
C GLY A 23 -29.98 -33.68 73.00
N LEU A 24 -30.80 -34.69 72.67
CA LEU A 24 -31.39 -34.81 71.33
C LEU A 24 -32.43 -33.69 71.16
N THR A 25 -32.09 -32.65 70.40
CA THR A 25 -33.06 -31.72 69.82
C THR A 25 -32.81 -31.62 68.32
N ALA A 26 -33.81 -32.06 67.56
CA ALA A 26 -33.86 -31.94 66.12
C ALA A 26 -33.99 -30.47 65.70
N CYS A 27 -33.10 -30.01 64.83
CA CYS A 27 -33.31 -28.84 63.98
C CYS A 27 -33.00 -29.25 62.54
N GLN A 28 -34.04 -29.30 61.70
CA GLN A 28 -33.92 -29.34 60.24
C GLN A 28 -33.31 -28.02 59.74
N PRO A 29 -32.27 -28.05 58.89
CA PRO A 29 -31.84 -26.88 58.14
C PRO A 29 -32.89 -26.53 57.06
N PRO A 30 -33.11 -25.24 56.74
CA PRO A 30 -33.95 -24.84 55.62
C PRO A 30 -33.35 -25.28 54.28
N ASP A 31 -34.19 -25.71 53.34
CA ASP A 31 -33.77 -26.12 52.00
C ASP A 31 -32.96 -25.00 51.30
N PRO A 32 -31.79 -25.32 50.73
CA PRO A 32 -31.05 -24.37 49.91
C PRO A 32 -31.84 -24.01 48.64
N PRO A 33 -31.80 -22.75 48.19
CA PRO A 33 -32.52 -22.31 47.00
C PRO A 33 -32.05 -23.11 45.77
N LYS A 34 -33.03 -23.62 45.00
CA LYS A 34 -32.81 -24.30 43.71
C LYS A 34 -32.04 -23.37 42.77
N ILE A 35 -30.75 -23.64 42.61
CA ILE A 35 -29.96 -23.14 41.50
C ILE A 35 -30.44 -23.88 40.25
N SER A 36 -31.06 -23.17 39.31
CA SER A 36 -31.36 -23.70 37.97
C SER A 36 -30.06 -24.23 37.35
N PRO A 37 -30.03 -25.45 36.79
CA PRO A 37 -28.81 -25.98 36.20
C PRO A 37 -28.37 -25.08 35.05
N THR A 38 -27.15 -24.55 35.12
CA THR A 38 -26.43 -24.15 33.92
C THR A 38 -26.37 -25.36 32.99
N GLU A 39 -26.89 -25.22 31.77
CA GLU A 39 -26.82 -26.23 30.72
C GLU A 39 -25.38 -26.76 30.61
N SER A 40 -25.17 -27.96 31.13
CA SER A 40 -23.91 -28.67 30.98
C SER A 40 -23.81 -29.17 29.53
N PRO A 41 -22.62 -29.13 28.90
CA PRO A 41 -22.46 -29.58 27.52
C PRO A 41 -22.92 -31.04 27.39
N LYS A 42 -23.94 -31.26 26.55
CA LYS A 42 -24.48 -32.59 26.25
C LYS A 42 -23.48 -33.31 25.35
N ILE A 43 -22.71 -34.23 25.92
CA ILE A 43 -21.88 -35.18 25.16
C ILE A 43 -22.84 -36.23 24.62
N GLU A 44 -23.15 -36.17 23.33
CA GLU A 44 -23.82 -37.29 22.66
C GLU A 44 -22.81 -38.45 22.55
N GLU A 45 -23.26 -39.70 22.73
CA GLU A 45 -22.48 -40.96 22.73
C GLU A 45 -21.62 -41.22 21.47
N THR A 46 -21.52 -40.25 20.55
CA THR A 46 -20.84 -40.32 19.25
C THR A 46 -19.48 -39.61 19.20
N GLY A 47 -18.89 -39.21 20.34
CA GLY A 47 -17.60 -38.49 20.35
C GLY A 47 -17.70 -37.07 19.77
N ARG A 48 -18.92 -36.50 19.82
CA ARG A 48 -19.26 -35.15 19.36
C ARG A 48 -19.50 -34.24 20.56
N LEU A 49 -18.80 -33.10 20.57
CA LEU A 49 -18.96 -32.06 21.57
C LEU A 49 -19.61 -30.83 20.92
N ILE A 50 -20.72 -30.36 21.48
CA ILE A 50 -21.42 -29.15 21.04
C ILE A 50 -21.35 -28.11 22.16
N LEU A 51 -20.87 -26.92 21.83
CA LEU A 51 -20.77 -25.78 22.76
C LEU A 51 -21.58 -24.62 22.20
N ASN A 52 -22.52 -24.09 22.98
CA ASN A 52 -23.31 -22.91 22.62
C ASN A 52 -22.80 -21.68 23.37
N ASN A 53 -22.77 -20.52 22.72
CA ASN A 53 -22.28 -19.25 23.28
C ASN A 53 -20.93 -19.40 24.00
N ALA A 54 -19.97 -20.00 23.31
CA ALA A 54 -18.71 -20.41 23.90
C ALA A 54 -17.59 -19.39 23.64
N THR A 55 -16.61 -19.36 24.54
CA THR A 55 -15.30 -18.75 24.30
C THR A 55 -14.28 -19.86 24.14
N LEU A 56 -13.57 -19.87 23.02
CA LEU A 56 -12.48 -20.79 22.74
C LEU A 56 -11.16 -20.00 22.79
N GLU A 57 -10.14 -20.59 23.39
CA GLU A 57 -8.82 -19.97 23.56
C GLU A 57 -7.71 -21.00 23.39
N GLN A 58 -6.60 -20.56 22.81
CA GLN A 58 -5.35 -21.33 22.79
C GLN A 58 -4.22 -20.46 23.30
N ALA A 59 -3.34 -21.06 24.10
CA ALA A 59 -2.13 -20.43 24.60
C ALA A 59 -0.87 -21.13 24.08
N ASN A 60 0.25 -20.41 24.11
CA ASN A 60 1.58 -20.97 23.87
C ASN A 60 2.09 -21.74 25.13
N PRO A 61 3.25 -22.41 25.07
CA PRO A 61 3.80 -23.14 26.21
C PRO A 61 4.09 -22.29 27.47
N SER A 62 4.23 -20.97 27.33
CA SER A 62 4.38 -20.05 28.46
C SER A 62 3.05 -19.53 29.02
N GLY A 63 1.91 -20.00 28.49
CA GLY A 63 0.57 -19.63 28.95
C GLY A 63 0.03 -18.33 28.36
N GLN A 64 0.73 -17.69 27.41
CA GLN A 64 0.24 -16.49 26.74
C GLN A 64 -0.75 -16.87 25.63
N PRO A 65 -1.87 -16.15 25.48
CA PRO A 65 -2.84 -16.44 24.44
C PRO A 65 -2.22 -16.26 23.04
N LEU A 66 -2.59 -17.16 22.12
CA LEU A 66 -2.36 -17.06 20.67
C LEU A 66 -3.63 -16.54 19.98
N TRP A 67 -4.80 -17.00 20.44
CA TRP A 67 -6.10 -16.46 20.06
C TRP A 67 -7.13 -16.68 21.15
N LYS A 68 -8.15 -15.83 21.12
CA LYS A 68 -9.35 -15.94 21.92
C LYS A 68 -10.55 -15.55 21.07
N ILE A 69 -11.48 -16.47 20.85
CA ILE A 69 -12.63 -16.29 19.98
C ILE A 69 -13.94 -16.60 20.72
N GLN A 70 -14.95 -15.77 20.50
CA GLN A 70 -16.33 -15.97 20.90
C GLN A 70 -17.11 -16.50 19.70
N VAL A 71 -17.96 -17.49 19.94
CA VAL A 71 -18.77 -18.14 18.91
C VAL A 71 -20.18 -18.36 19.42
N LYS A 72 -21.17 -18.28 18.52
CA LYS A 72 -22.56 -18.65 18.84
C LYS A 72 -22.67 -20.16 19.04
N LYS A 73 -21.94 -20.94 18.24
CA LYS A 73 -21.92 -22.39 18.31
C LYS A 73 -20.56 -22.93 17.86
N ALA A 74 -20.05 -23.93 18.59
CA ALA A 74 -18.94 -24.77 18.17
C ALA A 74 -19.37 -26.23 18.17
N THR A 75 -19.02 -26.96 17.12
CA THR A 75 -19.19 -28.42 17.05
C THR A 75 -17.82 -29.05 16.80
N TYR A 76 -17.36 -29.84 17.75
CA TYR A 76 -16.14 -30.63 17.63
C TYR A 76 -16.51 -32.09 17.43
N THR A 77 -15.81 -32.76 16.51
CA THR A 77 -15.91 -34.20 16.33
C THR A 77 -14.53 -34.83 16.46
N GLN A 78 -14.41 -35.80 17.37
CA GLN A 78 -13.12 -36.40 17.74
C GLN A 78 -12.48 -37.18 16.59
N ASP A 79 -13.30 -37.76 15.71
CA ASP A 79 -12.90 -38.49 14.50
C ASP A 79 -12.12 -37.62 13.50
N GLN A 80 -12.60 -36.40 13.24
CA GLN A 80 -12.03 -35.48 12.25
C GLN A 80 -10.96 -34.57 12.86
N LYS A 81 -10.92 -34.43 14.19
CA LYS A 81 -10.10 -33.43 14.90
C LYS A 81 -10.30 -32.00 14.36
N ILE A 82 -11.54 -31.69 13.94
CA ILE A 82 -11.94 -30.38 13.42
C ILE A 82 -13.01 -29.79 14.35
N ALA A 83 -12.87 -28.51 14.68
CA ALA A 83 -13.95 -27.74 15.31
C ALA A 83 -14.60 -26.82 14.27
N ARG A 84 -15.92 -26.97 14.06
CA ARG A 84 -16.72 -26.08 13.20
C ARG A 84 -17.38 -25.00 14.04
N LEU A 85 -17.30 -23.76 13.58
CA LEU A 85 -17.66 -22.55 14.34
C LEU A 85 -18.70 -21.72 13.58
N GLU A 86 -19.62 -21.11 14.31
CA GLU A 86 -20.65 -20.20 13.78
C GLU A 86 -20.61 -18.84 14.50
N ASN A 87 -20.70 -17.74 13.74
CA ASN A 87 -20.68 -16.35 14.19
C ASN A 87 -19.47 -16.04 15.08
N ILE A 88 -18.30 -15.97 14.45
CA ILE A 88 -17.02 -15.82 15.12
C ILE A 88 -16.73 -14.34 15.33
N LYS A 89 -16.28 -13.99 16.55
CA LYS A 89 -15.63 -12.72 16.85
C LYS A 89 -14.47 -12.96 17.78
N GLY A 90 -13.30 -12.41 17.52
CA GLY A 90 -12.20 -12.62 18.45
C GLY A 90 -10.93 -11.89 18.13
N ASN A 91 -9.94 -12.15 18.98
CA ASN A 91 -8.64 -11.50 18.95
C ASN A 91 -7.55 -12.52 18.69
N ILE A 92 -6.55 -12.07 17.94
CA ILE A 92 -5.30 -12.76 17.68
C ILE A 92 -4.22 -12.03 18.45
N TYR A 93 -3.36 -12.80 19.11
CA TYR A 93 -2.32 -12.28 19.96
C TYR A 93 -0.95 -12.66 19.43
N GLN A 94 -0.03 -11.71 19.55
CA GLN A 94 1.40 -11.95 19.39
C GLN A 94 2.12 -11.22 20.50
N ASP A 95 3.03 -11.91 21.19
CA ASP A 95 3.81 -11.34 22.30
C ASP A 95 2.90 -10.69 23.38
N GLY A 96 1.75 -11.32 23.63
CA GLY A 96 0.74 -10.85 24.59
C GLY A 96 -0.10 -9.64 24.13
N LYS A 97 0.10 -9.13 22.92
CA LYS A 97 -0.63 -7.97 22.36
C LYS A 97 -1.59 -8.41 21.27
N VAL A 98 -2.74 -7.74 21.17
CA VAL A 98 -3.68 -7.96 20.07
C VAL A 98 -3.09 -7.43 18.77
N VAL A 99 -2.83 -8.32 17.82
CA VAL A 99 -2.33 -7.97 16.47
C VAL A 99 -3.44 -7.96 15.42
N LEU A 100 -4.54 -8.67 15.66
CA LEU A 100 -5.73 -8.65 14.80
C LEU A 100 -7.01 -8.86 15.60
N GLN A 101 -8.06 -8.21 15.16
CA GLN A 101 -9.45 -8.46 15.56
C GLN A 101 -10.18 -9.03 14.35
N VAL A 102 -10.80 -10.19 14.50
CA VAL A 102 -11.42 -10.92 13.39
C VAL A 102 -12.90 -11.19 13.65
N SER A 103 -13.69 -11.12 12.59
CA SER A 103 -15.06 -11.62 12.57
C SER A 103 -15.37 -12.36 11.27
N ALA A 104 -16.20 -13.40 11.35
CA ALA A 104 -16.67 -14.17 10.20
C ALA A 104 -17.97 -14.91 10.55
N ASP A 105 -18.75 -15.29 9.54
CA ASP A 105 -19.99 -16.05 9.77
C ASP A 105 -19.69 -17.51 10.13
N ARG A 106 -18.65 -18.08 9.52
CA ARG A 106 -18.27 -19.49 9.68
C ARG A 106 -16.77 -19.64 9.83
N GLY A 107 -16.36 -20.74 10.46
CA GLY A 107 -14.95 -21.11 10.49
C GLY A 107 -14.68 -22.53 10.94
N GLU A 108 -13.47 -22.98 10.69
CA GLU A 108 -13.00 -24.33 10.96
C GLU A 108 -11.62 -24.25 11.60
N VAL A 109 -11.46 -24.91 12.74
CA VAL A 109 -10.17 -25.02 13.44
C VAL A 109 -9.60 -26.40 13.14
N TYR A 110 -8.41 -26.42 12.54
CA TYR A 110 -7.67 -27.62 12.18
C TYR A 110 -6.43 -27.78 13.05
N LYS A 111 -5.92 -29.01 13.12
CA LYS A 111 -4.60 -29.34 13.70
C LYS A 111 -4.42 -28.71 15.08
N GLU A 112 -5.42 -28.84 15.94
CA GLU A 112 -5.39 -28.32 17.31
C GLU A 112 -5.10 -26.81 17.39
N GLY A 113 -5.65 -26.02 16.45
CA GLY A 113 -5.54 -24.56 16.45
C GLY A 113 -4.34 -24.00 15.70
N GLN A 114 -3.53 -24.85 15.05
CA GLN A 114 -2.42 -24.40 14.20
C GLN A 114 -2.90 -23.75 12.89
N GLU A 115 -4.13 -24.03 12.46
CA GLU A 115 -4.70 -23.47 11.24
C GLU A 115 -6.18 -23.17 11.48
N ILE A 116 -6.60 -21.94 11.17
CA ILE A 116 -7.99 -21.50 11.30
C ILE A 116 -8.46 -21.01 9.93
N LEU A 117 -9.50 -21.63 9.40
CA LEU A 117 -10.15 -21.22 8.16
C LEU A 117 -11.40 -20.41 8.51
N LEU A 118 -11.48 -19.18 8.03
CA LEU A 118 -12.65 -18.32 8.15
C LEU A 118 -13.36 -18.26 6.80
N LYS A 119 -14.70 -18.22 6.81
CA LYS A 119 -15.55 -18.19 5.62
C LYS A 119 -16.69 -17.20 5.81
N ASP A 120 -16.95 -16.45 4.74
CA ASP A 120 -18.03 -15.48 4.55
C ASP A 120 -17.99 -14.26 5.48
N ASN A 121 -18.28 -13.09 4.90
CA ASN A 121 -18.32 -11.79 5.59
C ASN A 121 -17.11 -11.54 6.50
N ILE A 122 -15.92 -11.98 6.06
CA ILE A 122 -14.71 -11.94 6.90
C ILE A 122 -14.21 -10.50 6.96
N VAL A 123 -14.01 -10.02 8.18
CA VAL A 123 -13.36 -8.74 8.46
C VAL A 123 -12.23 -9.00 9.44
N ALA A 124 -11.02 -8.60 9.07
CA ALA A 124 -9.86 -8.61 9.94
C ALA A 124 -9.30 -7.19 10.07
N VAL A 125 -9.21 -6.69 11.31
CA VAL A 125 -8.73 -5.34 11.63
C VAL A 125 -7.43 -5.45 12.40
N ASP A 126 -6.37 -4.80 11.93
CA ASP A 126 -5.14 -4.65 12.69
C ASP A 126 -5.19 -3.34 13.50
N PRO A 127 -5.32 -3.41 14.84
CA PRO A 127 -5.48 -2.21 15.65
C PRO A 127 -4.21 -1.34 15.70
N ARG A 128 -3.04 -1.88 15.34
CA ARG A 128 -1.74 -1.19 15.41
C ARG A 128 -1.57 -0.18 14.27
N ASN A 129 -2.00 -0.57 13.07
CA ASN A 129 -1.90 0.27 11.87
C ASN A 129 -3.24 0.65 11.23
N LYS A 130 -4.38 0.21 11.79
CA LYS A 130 -5.74 0.49 11.29
C LYS A 130 -6.03 -0.09 9.90
N ALA A 131 -5.28 -1.09 9.46
CA ALA A 131 -5.60 -1.84 8.25
C ALA A 131 -6.85 -2.69 8.47
N ILE A 132 -7.71 -2.73 7.45
CA ILE A 132 -8.92 -3.56 7.41
C ILE A 132 -8.84 -4.45 6.18
N ILE A 133 -8.93 -5.76 6.39
CA ILE A 133 -8.90 -6.78 5.36
C ILE A 133 -10.28 -7.43 5.28
N ASN A 134 -10.83 -7.50 4.07
CA ASN A 134 -12.08 -8.18 3.76
C ASN A 134 -11.81 -9.28 2.75
N ALA A 135 -12.38 -10.46 2.97
CA ALA A 135 -12.24 -11.61 2.08
C ALA A 135 -13.46 -12.56 2.20
N PRO A 136 -13.77 -13.36 1.19
CA PRO A 136 -14.78 -14.42 1.30
C PRO A 136 -14.23 -15.68 1.97
N GLU A 137 -12.91 -15.92 1.87
CA GLU A 137 -12.21 -17.06 2.47
C GLU A 137 -10.84 -16.58 2.98
N LEU A 138 -10.50 -16.93 4.21
CA LEU A 138 -9.24 -16.52 4.82
C LEU A 138 -8.68 -17.68 5.64
N ARG A 139 -7.49 -18.16 5.26
CA ARG A 139 -6.70 -19.07 6.08
C ARG A 139 -5.80 -18.25 6.99
N TRP A 140 -5.85 -18.55 8.26
CA TRP A 140 -4.99 -17.96 9.27
C TRP A 140 -4.04 -19.02 9.85
N LEU A 141 -2.76 -18.64 9.92
CA LEU A 141 -1.63 -19.40 10.47
C LEU A 141 -1.09 -18.64 11.69
N PRO A 142 -1.57 -18.93 12.92
CA PRO A 142 -1.28 -18.16 14.12
C PRO A 142 0.20 -18.10 14.48
N LYS A 143 0.88 -19.26 14.44
CA LYS A 143 2.29 -19.38 14.84
C LYS A 143 3.21 -18.62 13.89
N GLU A 144 2.87 -18.59 12.61
CA GLU A 144 3.60 -17.92 11.55
C GLU A 144 3.26 -16.42 11.49
N GLY A 145 2.10 -16.01 12.00
CA GLY A 145 1.61 -14.64 11.90
C GLY A 145 1.15 -14.27 10.49
N ILE A 146 0.61 -15.24 9.74
CA ILE A 146 0.27 -15.07 8.31
C ILE A 146 -1.23 -15.27 8.08
N LEU A 147 -1.84 -14.35 7.35
CA LEU A 147 -3.19 -14.49 6.80
C LEU A 147 -3.08 -14.68 5.29
N ILE A 148 -3.86 -15.60 4.73
CA ILE A 148 -3.85 -15.92 3.31
C ILE A 148 -5.29 -15.92 2.81
N SER A 149 -5.60 -15.06 1.85
CA SER A 149 -6.82 -15.17 1.05
C SER A 149 -6.49 -15.78 -0.31
N PRO A 150 -6.90 -17.03 -0.58
CA PRO A 150 -6.67 -17.66 -1.88
C PRO A 150 -7.66 -17.19 -2.96
N LYS A 151 -8.73 -16.49 -2.56
CA LYS A 151 -9.84 -16.08 -3.44
C LYS A 151 -10.39 -14.73 -3.01
N GLY A 152 -9.99 -13.68 -3.70
CA GLY A 152 -10.48 -12.33 -3.51
C GLY A 152 -10.02 -11.71 -2.18
N ILE A 153 -9.48 -10.50 -2.25
CA ILE A 153 -9.12 -9.74 -1.06
C ILE A 153 -9.35 -8.26 -1.34
N LYS A 154 -9.83 -7.56 -0.32
CA LYS A 154 -9.89 -6.11 -0.28
C LYS A 154 -9.22 -5.62 1.00
N GLY A 155 -8.06 -4.98 0.85
CA GLY A 155 -7.36 -4.29 1.92
C GLY A 155 -7.70 -2.81 1.90
N SER A 156 -7.85 -2.20 3.06
CA SER A 156 -8.01 -0.75 3.18
C SER A 156 -7.27 -0.21 4.39
N HIS A 157 -6.80 1.02 4.27
CA HIS A 157 -6.18 1.82 5.32
C HIS A 157 -6.61 3.27 5.08
N LEU A 158 -6.45 4.16 6.07
CA LEU A 158 -7.00 5.53 6.13
C LEU A 158 -7.22 6.21 4.77
N GLN A 159 -6.21 6.22 3.90
CA GLN A 159 -6.23 6.93 2.61
C GLN A 159 -6.06 6.04 1.37
N LEU A 160 -5.98 4.71 1.52
CA LEU A 160 -5.79 3.78 0.39
C LEU A 160 -6.73 2.58 0.52
N GLU A 161 -7.29 2.18 -0.61
CA GLU A 161 -7.99 0.90 -0.76
C GLU A 161 -7.33 0.10 -1.87
N ALA A 162 -7.18 -1.21 -1.68
CA ALA A 162 -6.63 -2.11 -2.70
C ALA A 162 -7.42 -3.41 -2.76
N LYS A 163 -7.61 -3.93 -3.96
CA LYS A 163 -8.26 -5.22 -4.21
C LYS A 163 -7.44 -6.09 -5.15
N ALA A 164 -7.52 -7.40 -4.97
CA ALA A 164 -6.82 -8.38 -5.80
C ALA A 164 -7.51 -9.76 -5.79
N ARG A 165 -7.05 -10.68 -6.65
CA ARG A 165 -7.51 -12.06 -6.69
C ARG A 165 -7.00 -12.90 -5.52
N GLN A 166 -5.84 -12.58 -5.00
CA GLN A 166 -5.21 -13.27 -3.87
C GLN A 166 -4.48 -12.25 -3.00
N GLY A 167 -4.29 -12.59 -1.73
CA GLY A 167 -3.42 -11.80 -0.88
C GLY A 167 -2.90 -12.53 0.34
N ARG A 168 -1.81 -12.00 0.86
CA ARG A 168 -1.12 -12.47 2.05
C ARG A 168 -0.85 -11.27 2.95
N TYR A 169 -1.28 -11.35 4.21
CA TYR A 169 -0.95 -10.34 5.21
C TYR A 169 -0.01 -10.92 6.26
N ASP A 170 1.15 -10.30 6.42
CA ASP A 170 2.15 -10.63 7.43
C ASP A 170 1.94 -9.72 8.64
N THR A 171 1.45 -10.29 9.74
CA THR A 171 1.16 -9.53 10.97
C THR A 171 2.42 -9.08 11.71
N ARG A 172 3.58 -9.69 11.46
CA ARG A 172 4.85 -9.31 12.10
C ARG A 172 5.47 -8.11 11.41
N GLN A 173 5.40 -8.10 10.09
CA GLN A 173 5.92 -7.01 9.26
C GLN A 173 4.89 -5.92 8.98
N GLU A 174 3.61 -6.19 9.29
CA GLU A 174 2.48 -5.31 8.93
C GLU A 174 2.46 -5.03 7.42
N LYS A 175 2.70 -6.09 6.64
CA LYS A 175 2.90 -6.05 5.20
C LYS A 175 1.78 -6.81 4.49
N LEU A 176 1.13 -6.14 3.55
CA LEU A 176 0.13 -6.75 2.67
C LEU A 176 0.74 -7.02 1.29
N GLU A 177 0.64 -8.26 0.83
CA GLU A 177 1.04 -8.69 -0.50
C GLU A 177 -0.22 -9.05 -1.28
N LEU A 178 -0.38 -8.48 -2.46
CA LEU A 178 -1.55 -8.64 -3.32
C LEU A 178 -1.12 -9.17 -4.68
N GLN A 179 -1.88 -10.11 -5.22
CA GLN A 179 -1.57 -10.76 -6.49
C GLN A 179 -2.80 -10.98 -7.35
N GLY A 180 -2.62 -10.75 -8.66
CA GLY A 180 -3.61 -10.98 -9.71
C GLY A 180 -4.61 -9.83 -9.82
N GLN A 181 -4.58 -9.13 -10.95
CA GLN A 181 -5.48 -8.01 -11.26
C GLN A 181 -5.60 -7.00 -10.09
N VAL A 182 -4.45 -6.59 -9.55
CA VAL A 182 -4.42 -5.68 -8.42
C VAL A 182 -4.88 -4.29 -8.87
N VAL A 183 -5.82 -3.73 -8.14
CA VAL A 183 -6.25 -2.33 -8.29
C VAL A 183 -6.16 -1.65 -6.94
N ALA A 184 -5.38 -0.58 -6.84
CA ALA A 184 -5.26 0.25 -5.66
C ALA A 184 -5.70 1.68 -5.95
N THR A 185 -6.52 2.26 -5.09
CA THR A 185 -7.10 3.60 -5.25
C THR A 185 -6.71 4.44 -4.04
N ALA A 186 -6.09 5.60 -4.28
CA ALA A 186 -5.92 6.60 -3.25
C ALA A 186 -7.19 7.46 -3.13
N LYS A 187 -7.76 7.49 -1.94
CA LYS A 187 -9.09 8.08 -1.68
C LYS A 187 -9.14 9.58 -1.99
N GLU A 188 -8.05 10.30 -1.78
CA GLU A 188 -7.99 11.77 -1.91
C GLU A 188 -7.45 12.24 -3.27
N SER A 189 -6.56 11.48 -3.92
CA SER A 189 -5.80 11.98 -5.08
C SER A 189 -6.43 11.63 -6.44
N ARG A 190 -7.55 10.91 -6.48
CA ARG A 190 -8.18 10.39 -7.72
C ARG A 190 -7.21 9.59 -8.60
N VAL A 191 -6.18 9.01 -7.98
CA VAL A 191 -5.19 8.15 -8.64
C VAL A 191 -5.57 6.69 -8.41
N VAL A 192 -5.57 5.93 -9.50
CA VAL A 192 -5.78 4.48 -9.52
C VAL A 192 -4.51 3.84 -10.05
N LEU A 193 -3.98 2.89 -9.28
CA LEU A 193 -2.85 2.03 -9.63
C LEU A 193 -3.38 0.67 -10.08
N GLN A 194 -2.86 0.17 -11.20
CA GLN A 194 -3.14 -1.18 -11.71
C GLN A 194 -1.84 -1.95 -11.94
N THR A 195 -1.77 -3.18 -11.44
CA THR A 195 -0.60 -4.06 -11.59
C THR A 195 -0.96 -5.52 -11.33
N GLU A 196 -0.07 -6.46 -11.64
CA GLU A 196 -0.26 -7.88 -11.31
C GLU A 196 0.18 -8.24 -9.89
N ARG A 197 1.11 -7.48 -9.30
CA ARG A 197 1.62 -7.73 -7.95
C ARG A 197 1.90 -6.43 -7.23
N LEU A 198 1.51 -6.36 -5.97
CA LEU A 198 1.70 -5.19 -5.14
C LEU A 198 2.13 -5.59 -3.73
N TYR A 199 3.13 -4.89 -3.22
CA TYR A 199 3.58 -4.97 -1.83
C TYR A 199 3.21 -3.67 -1.14
N TRP A 200 2.63 -3.77 0.05
CA TRP A 200 2.26 -2.62 0.85
C TRP A 200 2.82 -2.77 2.25
N GLU A 201 3.85 -1.98 2.53
CA GLU A 201 4.46 -1.81 3.86
C GLU A 201 3.68 -0.71 4.59
N ILE A 202 2.70 -1.12 5.40
CA ILE A 202 1.70 -0.21 5.96
C ILE A 202 2.33 0.82 6.92
N PRO A 203 3.21 0.45 7.88
CA PRO A 203 3.84 1.40 8.79
C PRO A 203 4.74 2.43 8.07
N GLN A 204 5.43 1.99 7.02
CA GLN A 204 6.31 2.81 6.20
C GLN A 204 5.51 3.73 5.26
N GLN A 205 4.25 3.39 5.01
CA GLN A 205 3.38 4.01 4.01
C GLN A 205 3.98 3.94 2.60
N VAL A 206 4.56 2.78 2.29
CA VAL A 206 5.22 2.49 1.03
C VAL A 206 4.43 1.42 0.30
N ILE A 207 4.17 1.68 -0.98
CA ILE A 207 3.61 0.70 -1.90
C ILE A 207 4.65 0.45 -2.98
N SER A 208 4.89 -0.81 -3.33
CA SER A 208 5.83 -1.15 -4.40
C SER A 208 5.33 -2.28 -5.28
N THR A 209 5.88 -2.34 -6.48
CA THR A 209 5.70 -3.42 -7.44
C THR A 209 6.96 -3.59 -8.25
N ASP A 210 7.23 -4.82 -8.68
CA ASP A 210 8.27 -5.21 -9.62
C ASP A 210 7.68 -5.58 -11.00
N GLN A 211 6.36 -5.44 -11.16
CA GLN A 211 5.64 -5.76 -12.39
C GLN A 211 5.35 -4.51 -13.20
N LYS A 212 4.87 -4.71 -14.43
CA LYS A 212 4.24 -3.63 -15.18
C LYS A 212 3.17 -2.96 -14.33
N VAL A 213 3.20 -1.63 -14.30
CA VAL A 213 2.29 -0.80 -13.51
C VAL A 213 1.71 0.30 -14.37
N ALA A 214 0.44 0.62 -14.13
CA ALA A 214 -0.22 1.80 -14.66
C ALA A 214 -0.75 2.66 -13.51
N PHE A 215 -0.56 3.97 -13.60
CA PHE A 215 -1.17 4.96 -12.74
C PHE A 215 -2.07 5.86 -13.59
N ASP A 216 -3.36 5.81 -13.33
CA ASP A 216 -4.37 6.64 -13.99
C ASP A 216 -4.88 7.70 -13.02
N ARG A 217 -4.82 8.97 -13.43
CA ARG A 217 -5.44 10.08 -12.70
C ARG A 217 -6.74 10.49 -13.37
N TYR A 218 -7.81 10.56 -12.58
CA TYR A 218 -9.13 10.90 -13.08
C TYR A 218 -9.58 12.32 -12.72
N ILE A 219 -10.27 12.99 -13.64
CA ILE A 219 -11.13 14.15 -13.39
C ILE A 219 -12.47 13.88 -14.07
N ASN A 220 -13.58 14.00 -13.34
CA ASN A 220 -14.94 13.76 -13.87
C ASN A 220 -15.08 12.44 -14.65
N LYS A 221 -14.46 11.36 -14.16
CA LYS A 221 -14.39 10.01 -14.78
C LYS A 221 -13.55 9.90 -16.06
N THR A 222 -12.91 10.99 -16.49
CA THR A 222 -11.96 11.01 -17.61
C THR A 222 -10.53 10.84 -17.10
N ILE A 223 -9.76 9.98 -17.74
CA ILE A 223 -8.32 9.86 -17.47
C ILE A 223 -7.62 11.07 -18.08
N ILE A 224 -7.04 11.91 -17.23
CA ILE A 224 -6.32 13.11 -17.67
C ILE A 224 -4.81 12.88 -17.77
N ASP A 225 -4.29 11.97 -16.97
CA ASP A 225 -2.89 11.60 -16.94
C ASP A 225 -2.82 10.07 -16.80
N ARG A 226 -2.01 9.42 -17.64
CA ARG A 226 -1.68 8.00 -17.57
C ARG A 226 -0.18 7.85 -17.54
N LEU A 227 0.31 7.11 -16.55
CA LEU A 227 1.70 6.76 -16.41
C LEU A 227 1.84 5.26 -16.44
N THR A 228 2.75 4.72 -17.26
CA THR A 228 3.12 3.31 -17.27
C THR A 228 4.62 3.12 -17.11
N ALA A 229 5.02 2.06 -16.42
CA ALA A 229 6.42 1.72 -16.15
C ALA A 229 6.56 0.20 -15.83
N ILE A 230 7.79 -0.28 -15.70
CA ILE A 230 8.11 -1.59 -15.12
C ILE A 230 8.67 -1.39 -13.72
N GLY A 231 7.87 -1.76 -12.73
CA GLY A 231 8.19 -1.51 -11.34
C GLY A 231 7.93 -0.08 -10.92
N GLY A 232 7.76 0.09 -9.62
CA GLY A 232 7.50 1.39 -9.04
C GLY A 232 7.45 1.34 -7.52
N ARG A 233 7.79 2.46 -6.91
CA ARG A 233 7.75 2.64 -5.46
C ARG A 233 7.07 3.95 -5.13
N TRP A 234 5.91 3.86 -4.50
CA TRP A 234 5.14 5.00 -4.03
C TRP A 234 5.44 5.26 -2.56
N GLU A 235 6.11 6.38 -2.30
CA GLU A 235 6.41 6.88 -0.96
C GLU A 235 5.40 7.95 -0.57
N ARG A 236 4.36 7.54 0.18
CA ARG A 236 3.24 8.44 0.46
C ARG A 236 3.61 9.62 1.36
N LYS A 237 4.56 9.44 2.28
CA LYS A 237 5.08 10.52 3.15
C LYS A 237 5.67 11.68 2.33
N ASN A 238 6.24 11.38 1.18
CA ASN A 238 6.92 12.35 0.30
C ASN A 238 6.03 12.79 -0.87
N ASN A 239 4.83 12.22 -1.02
CA ASN A 239 3.95 12.39 -2.18
C ASN A 239 4.63 12.08 -3.52
N GLN A 240 5.50 11.06 -3.54
CA GLN A 240 6.33 10.73 -4.70
C GLN A 240 6.12 9.28 -5.14
N VAL A 241 6.12 9.07 -6.45
CA VAL A 241 6.22 7.76 -7.09
C VAL A 241 7.53 7.70 -7.84
N ILE A 242 8.42 6.81 -7.41
CA ILE A 242 9.67 6.50 -8.09
C ILE A 242 9.38 5.40 -9.09
N LEU A 243 9.71 5.65 -10.35
CA LEU A 243 9.35 4.80 -11.48
C LEU A 243 10.62 4.34 -12.16
N GLN A 244 10.64 3.08 -12.54
CA GLN A 244 11.78 2.41 -13.12
C GLN A 244 11.35 1.85 -14.47
N GLU A 245 12.28 1.79 -15.41
CA GLU A 245 12.24 1.11 -16.71
C GLU A 245 11.00 1.35 -17.59
N ASN A 246 11.23 1.69 -18.87
CA ASN A 246 10.15 1.86 -19.85
C ASN A 246 9.04 2.81 -19.37
N LEU A 247 9.45 3.96 -18.83
CA LEU A 247 8.52 5.01 -18.41
C LEU A 247 7.84 5.60 -19.65
N GLU A 248 6.53 5.60 -19.63
CA GLU A 248 5.70 6.40 -20.54
C GLU A 248 4.65 7.16 -19.73
N TYR A 249 4.65 8.47 -19.87
CA TYR A 249 3.64 9.36 -19.32
C TYR A 249 2.88 9.99 -20.46
N ARG A 250 1.54 10.01 -20.38
CA ARG A 250 0.68 10.69 -21.33
C ARG A 250 -0.28 11.59 -20.57
N SER A 251 -0.33 12.86 -20.95
CA SER A 251 -1.27 13.83 -20.41
C SER A 251 -2.19 14.34 -21.50
N LEU A 252 -3.45 14.56 -21.15
CA LEU A 252 -4.43 15.23 -21.99
C LEU A 252 -4.24 16.75 -21.95
N GLU A 253 -3.84 17.28 -20.79
CA GLU A 253 -3.68 18.71 -20.57
C GLU A 253 -2.49 19.01 -19.63
N PRO A 254 -1.38 19.52 -20.18
CA PRO A 254 -1.11 19.76 -21.62
C PRO A 254 -1.01 18.45 -22.45
N PRO A 255 -1.24 18.50 -23.78
CA PRO A 255 -1.27 17.34 -24.65
C PRO A 255 0.14 16.82 -24.97
N LEU A 256 0.71 16.08 -24.02
CA LEU A 256 2.09 15.61 -24.12
C LEU A 256 2.28 14.12 -23.81
N GLN A 257 3.37 13.59 -24.33
CA GLN A 257 3.93 12.31 -23.97
C GLN A 257 5.36 12.50 -23.46
N ILE A 258 5.70 11.89 -22.32
CA ILE A 258 7.07 11.86 -21.77
C ILE A 258 7.52 10.41 -21.75
N SER A 259 8.70 10.11 -22.27
CA SER A 259 9.29 8.79 -22.20
C SER A 259 10.74 8.82 -21.71
N GLY A 260 11.14 7.78 -20.97
CA GLY A 260 12.47 7.68 -20.38
C GLY A 260 12.69 6.34 -19.66
N SER A 261 13.84 6.20 -19.01
CA SER A 261 14.18 5.01 -18.24
C SER A 261 13.81 5.10 -16.76
N GLN A 262 13.73 6.31 -16.19
CA GLN A 262 13.29 6.52 -14.81
C GLN A 262 12.75 7.92 -14.62
N ALA A 263 11.86 8.07 -13.64
CA ALA A 263 11.44 9.38 -13.16
C ALA A 263 10.91 9.31 -11.72
N ILE A 264 10.89 10.48 -11.08
CA ILE A 264 10.16 10.74 -9.85
C ILE A 264 8.94 11.57 -10.23
N TRP A 265 7.76 11.05 -9.94
CA TRP A 265 6.50 11.75 -10.15
C TRP A 265 5.90 12.22 -8.83
N ASN A 266 5.77 13.53 -8.67
CA ASN A 266 4.97 14.14 -7.62
C ASN A 266 3.55 14.38 -8.16
N TYR A 267 2.63 13.49 -7.80
CA TYR A 267 1.25 13.54 -8.31
C TYR A 267 0.42 14.69 -7.73
N GLN A 268 0.77 15.23 -6.56
CA GLN A 268 0.05 16.38 -5.99
C GLN A 268 0.41 17.66 -6.77
N ASN A 269 1.70 17.91 -6.94
CA ASN A 269 2.21 19.10 -7.63
C ASN A 269 2.15 18.97 -9.16
N ARG A 270 1.85 17.78 -9.68
CA ARG A 270 1.92 17.44 -11.11
C ARG A 270 3.32 17.76 -11.70
N THR A 271 4.35 17.35 -10.97
CA THR A 271 5.74 17.52 -11.41
C THR A 271 6.35 16.15 -11.71
N LEU A 272 7.02 16.03 -12.85
CA LEU A 272 7.81 14.87 -13.21
C LEU A 272 9.28 15.28 -13.32
N THR A 273 10.16 14.57 -12.64
CA THR A 273 11.60 14.83 -12.64
C THR A 273 12.36 13.60 -13.09
N SER A 274 13.36 13.78 -13.96
CA SER A 274 14.30 12.73 -14.35
C SER A 274 15.72 13.29 -14.40
N ASP A 275 16.66 12.50 -13.91
CA ASP A 275 18.11 12.72 -14.01
C ASP A 275 18.73 11.87 -15.14
N ARG A 276 17.89 11.33 -16.04
CA ARG A 276 18.29 10.51 -17.18
C ARG A 276 17.76 11.08 -18.50
N PRO A 277 18.33 10.65 -19.64
CA PRO A 277 17.81 10.97 -20.96
C PRO A 277 16.29 10.75 -21.04
N THR A 278 15.58 11.83 -21.29
CA THR A 278 14.12 11.86 -21.30
C THR A 278 13.64 12.63 -22.53
N LYS A 279 12.64 12.08 -23.22
CA LYS A 279 11.99 12.67 -24.38
C LYS A 279 10.63 13.22 -23.97
N ILE A 280 10.35 14.46 -24.33
CA ILE A 280 9.02 15.10 -24.23
C ILE A 280 8.51 15.31 -25.65
N PHE A 281 7.28 14.90 -25.93
CA PHE A 281 6.63 15.05 -27.21
C PHE A 281 5.27 15.74 -27.05
N GLN A 282 5.14 16.95 -27.61
CA GLN A 282 3.86 17.63 -27.82
C GLN A 282 3.24 17.08 -29.09
N TYR A 283 2.18 16.31 -28.99
CA TYR A 283 1.63 15.60 -30.14
C TYR A 283 0.65 16.41 -31.02
N GLN A 284 0.14 17.55 -30.56
CA GLN A 284 -0.65 18.49 -31.37
C GLN A 284 0.26 19.39 -32.22
N ASP A 285 1.31 19.94 -31.62
CA ASP A 285 2.25 20.84 -32.30
C ASP A 285 3.34 20.04 -33.03
N GLN A 286 3.47 18.75 -32.72
CA GLN A 286 4.50 17.83 -33.21
C GLN A 286 5.93 18.28 -32.87
N ILE A 287 6.10 18.79 -31.65
CA ILE A 287 7.40 19.22 -31.11
C ILE A 287 7.96 18.13 -30.22
N THR A 288 9.20 17.74 -30.47
CA THR A 288 9.96 16.86 -29.59
C THR A 288 11.08 17.64 -28.92
N ILE A 289 11.23 17.53 -27.61
CA ILE A 289 12.40 18.02 -26.90
C ILE A 289 12.98 16.90 -26.05
N THR A 290 14.28 16.63 -26.21
CA THR A 290 15.02 15.65 -25.39
C THR A 290 16.08 16.35 -24.56
N GLY A 291 16.27 15.92 -23.31
CA GLY A 291 17.34 16.38 -22.43
C GLY A 291 17.82 15.29 -21.49
N ASN A 292 19.01 15.47 -20.91
CA ASN A 292 19.62 14.48 -20.02
C ASN A 292 19.25 14.66 -18.54
N ARG A 293 18.79 15.86 -18.16
CA ARG A 293 18.06 16.12 -16.92
C ARG A 293 16.82 16.93 -17.23
N VAL A 294 15.67 16.53 -16.69
CA VAL A 294 14.37 17.09 -17.04
C VAL A 294 13.53 17.32 -15.79
N VAL A 295 12.91 18.48 -15.70
CA VAL A 295 11.80 18.78 -14.78
C VAL A 295 10.62 19.26 -15.62
N VAL A 296 9.48 18.59 -15.54
CA VAL A 296 8.24 18.99 -16.20
C VAL A 296 7.21 19.36 -15.14
N GLU A 297 6.85 20.63 -15.10
CA GLU A 297 5.78 21.17 -14.26
C GLU A 297 4.50 21.22 -15.08
N LEU A 298 3.71 20.14 -15.04
CA LEU A 298 2.53 20.00 -15.89
C LEU A 298 1.41 20.97 -15.50
N GLY A 299 1.35 21.38 -14.23
CA GLY A 299 0.42 22.42 -13.77
C GLY A 299 0.72 23.79 -14.36
N ASN A 300 2.00 24.17 -14.39
CA ASN A 300 2.47 25.44 -14.93
C ASN A 300 2.70 25.39 -16.45
N ARG A 301 2.68 24.19 -17.04
CA ARG A 301 2.99 23.93 -18.45
C ARG A 301 4.38 24.43 -18.83
N ILE A 302 5.36 24.19 -17.96
CA ILE A 302 6.77 24.54 -18.17
C ILE A 302 7.63 23.27 -18.08
N ALA A 303 8.58 23.12 -19.00
CA ALA A 303 9.61 22.10 -18.90
C ALA A 303 11.00 22.75 -18.86
N TYR A 304 11.84 22.28 -17.94
CA TYR A 304 13.24 22.64 -17.81
C TYR A 304 14.09 21.44 -18.22
N LEU A 305 14.93 21.61 -19.23
CA LEU A 305 15.82 20.58 -19.73
C LEU A 305 17.26 21.05 -19.66
N LYS A 306 18.17 20.17 -19.25
CA LYS A 306 19.59 20.48 -19.05
C LYS A 306 20.48 19.35 -19.57
N ASP A 307 21.76 19.69 -19.67
CA ASP A 307 22.89 18.81 -20.01
C ASP A 307 22.87 18.28 -21.44
N GLY A 308 22.68 19.20 -22.39
CA GLY A 308 22.53 18.84 -23.79
C GLY A 308 21.06 18.58 -24.10
N VAL A 309 20.47 19.56 -24.76
CA VAL A 309 19.06 19.58 -25.15
C VAL A 309 18.96 19.61 -26.66
N LYS A 310 18.05 18.81 -27.20
CA LYS A 310 17.68 18.83 -28.62
C LYS A 310 16.17 19.04 -28.75
N GLY A 311 15.77 20.16 -29.34
CA GLY A 311 14.42 20.44 -29.82
C GLY A 311 14.30 20.10 -31.31
N ILE A 312 13.16 19.54 -31.71
CA ILE A 312 12.85 19.18 -33.10
C ILE A 312 11.41 19.57 -33.39
N ASN A 313 11.20 20.33 -34.45
CA ASN A 313 9.89 20.46 -35.09
C ASN A 313 9.74 19.31 -36.10
N GLN A 314 8.87 18.33 -35.81
CA GLN A 314 8.75 17.15 -36.68
C GLN A 314 8.09 17.46 -38.03
N LYS A 315 7.33 18.55 -38.15
CA LYS A 315 6.67 18.95 -39.41
C LYS A 315 7.67 19.51 -40.41
N THR A 316 8.63 20.28 -39.94
CA THR A 316 9.57 21.05 -40.77
C THR A 316 10.98 20.48 -40.78
N GLY A 317 11.30 19.59 -39.84
CA GLY A 317 12.64 19.06 -39.64
C GLY A 317 13.61 20.07 -39.01
N ALA A 318 13.14 21.25 -38.57
CA ALA A 318 13.98 22.23 -37.89
C ALA A 318 14.43 21.72 -36.52
N GLN A 319 15.67 22.04 -36.15
CA GLN A 319 16.32 21.53 -34.94
C GLN A 319 16.97 22.66 -34.14
N LEU A 320 16.90 22.56 -32.82
CA LEU A 320 17.56 23.48 -31.89
C LEU A 320 18.38 22.67 -30.89
N TYR A 321 19.66 22.97 -30.78
CA TYR A 321 20.58 22.40 -29.82
C TYR A 321 21.00 23.45 -28.80
N SER A 322 21.15 23.07 -27.54
CA SER A 322 21.58 23.95 -26.45
C SER A 322 22.05 23.17 -25.22
N GLN A 323 22.68 23.83 -24.26
CA GLN A 323 23.01 23.22 -22.97
C GLN A 323 21.83 23.20 -22.00
N ILE A 324 21.04 24.28 -21.99
CA ILE A 324 19.87 24.48 -21.14
C ILE A 324 18.73 24.97 -22.01
N LEU A 325 17.51 24.47 -21.75
CA LEU A 325 16.30 24.94 -22.41
C LEU A 325 15.15 25.00 -21.41
N THR A 326 14.47 26.15 -21.36
CA THR A 326 13.17 26.33 -20.72
C THR A 326 12.11 26.37 -21.81
N TRP A 327 11.11 25.50 -21.74
CA TRP A 327 9.99 25.46 -22.66
C TRP A 327 8.71 25.87 -21.95
N LYS A 328 8.21 27.06 -22.28
CA LYS A 328 6.94 27.63 -21.78
C LYS A 328 5.83 27.20 -22.74
N MET A 329 5.21 26.05 -22.49
CA MET A 329 4.29 25.40 -23.43
C MET A 329 3.03 26.24 -23.69
N SER A 330 2.54 26.99 -22.69
CA SER A 330 1.39 27.90 -22.85
C SER A 330 1.68 29.05 -23.82
N GLU A 331 2.91 29.56 -23.80
CA GLU A 331 3.35 30.67 -24.64
C GLU A 331 3.93 30.16 -25.97
N LYS A 332 4.14 28.84 -26.10
CA LYS A 332 4.86 28.19 -27.21
C LYS A 332 6.32 28.65 -27.36
N ILE A 333 6.85 29.28 -26.32
CA ILE A 333 8.20 29.87 -26.31
C ILE A 333 9.22 28.86 -25.78
N VAL A 334 10.35 28.76 -26.46
CA VAL A 334 11.59 28.17 -25.93
C VAL A 334 12.59 29.28 -25.62
N GLU A 335 13.26 29.15 -24.48
CA GLU A 335 14.39 29.98 -24.04
C GLU A 335 15.57 29.04 -23.85
N ALA A 336 16.59 29.17 -24.68
CA ALA A 336 17.73 28.27 -24.71
C ALA A 336 19.04 29.02 -24.45
N GLU A 337 19.95 28.39 -23.72
CA GLU A 337 21.23 28.96 -23.35
C GLU A 337 22.38 27.94 -23.48
N GLY A 338 23.54 28.45 -23.90
CA GLY A 338 24.80 27.72 -24.01
C GLY A 338 24.94 26.92 -25.30
N ASN A 339 25.95 27.26 -26.11
CA ASN A 339 26.32 26.57 -27.36
C ASN A 339 25.12 26.32 -28.29
N ILE A 340 24.43 27.39 -28.66
CA ILE A 340 23.23 27.31 -29.50
C ILE A 340 23.61 26.91 -30.92
N ILE A 341 22.87 25.94 -31.46
CA ILE A 341 22.85 25.62 -32.89
C ILE A 341 21.39 25.49 -33.30
N TYR A 342 20.93 26.32 -34.24
CA TYR A 342 19.61 26.19 -34.85
C TYR A 342 19.78 25.83 -36.32
N GLU A 343 19.11 24.77 -36.77
CA GLU A 343 19.17 24.25 -38.14
C GLU A 343 17.77 24.23 -38.74
N GLN A 344 17.62 24.83 -39.92
CA GLN A 344 16.38 24.81 -40.69
C GLN A 344 16.58 24.13 -42.03
N GLN A 345 15.59 23.35 -42.47
CA GLN A 345 15.66 22.61 -43.73
C GLN A 345 15.23 23.45 -44.94
N GLU A 346 14.18 24.27 -44.79
CA GLU A 346 13.64 25.08 -45.89
C GLU A 346 13.23 26.49 -45.45
N PRO A 347 13.87 27.57 -45.97
CA PRO A 347 15.16 27.50 -46.68
C PRO A 347 16.25 26.90 -45.78
N LYS A 348 17.27 26.27 -46.39
CA LYS A 348 18.34 25.63 -45.64
C LYS A 348 19.33 26.65 -45.09
N PHE A 349 19.39 26.77 -43.77
CA PHE A 349 20.39 27.59 -43.08
C PHE A 349 20.64 27.11 -41.65
N ASN A 350 21.78 27.51 -41.10
CA ASN A 350 22.16 27.27 -39.71
C ASN A 350 22.50 28.59 -39.00
N LEU A 351 22.19 28.67 -37.70
CA LEU A 351 22.57 29.79 -36.81
C LEU A 351 23.32 29.26 -35.60
N THR A 352 24.38 29.94 -35.18
CA THR A 352 25.10 29.65 -33.93
C THR A 352 25.22 30.87 -33.02
N GLY A 353 25.24 30.66 -31.70
CA GLY A 353 25.36 31.73 -30.69
C GLY A 353 25.30 31.25 -29.24
N ASP A 354 25.08 32.17 -28.30
CA ASP A 354 25.07 31.89 -26.85
C ASP A 354 23.66 31.67 -26.30
N LYS A 355 22.66 32.35 -26.87
CA LYS A 355 21.27 32.34 -26.42
C LYS A 355 20.29 32.29 -27.59
N ALA A 356 19.16 31.63 -27.39
CA ALA A 356 18.05 31.66 -28.33
C ALA A 356 16.71 31.83 -27.63
N ILE A 357 15.81 32.59 -28.26
CA ILE A 357 14.42 32.74 -27.84
C ILE A 357 13.50 32.68 -29.06
N GLY A 358 12.36 32.02 -28.94
CA GLY A 358 11.36 32.00 -30.00
C GLY A 358 10.42 30.80 -29.95
N THR A 359 9.78 30.50 -31.07
CA THR A 359 8.82 29.39 -31.21
C THR A 359 9.36 28.33 -32.16
N LEU A 360 9.52 27.09 -31.66
CA LEU A 360 9.94 25.96 -32.50
C LEU A 360 8.85 25.56 -33.50
N GLU A 361 7.57 25.73 -33.14
CA GLU A 361 6.42 25.39 -33.99
C GLU A 361 6.40 26.22 -35.28
N ASP A 362 6.67 27.52 -35.18
CA ASP A 362 6.64 28.43 -36.32
C ASP A 362 8.02 28.57 -36.99
N ASN A 363 9.03 27.81 -36.54
CA ASN A 363 10.43 27.97 -36.93
C ASN A 363 10.96 29.40 -36.74
N ASN A 364 10.43 30.14 -35.76
CA ASN A 364 10.77 31.53 -35.51
C ASN A 364 11.70 31.62 -34.30
N ILE A 365 13.01 31.52 -34.54
CA ILE A 365 14.05 31.51 -33.50
C ILE A 365 14.99 32.70 -33.70
N VAL A 366 15.15 33.50 -32.64
CA VAL A 366 16.13 34.59 -32.58
C VAL A 366 17.35 34.09 -31.80
N VAL A 367 18.51 34.07 -32.45
CA VAL A 367 19.80 33.71 -31.84
C VAL A 367 20.59 34.97 -31.54
N THR A 368 21.18 35.05 -30.34
CA THR A 368 22.00 36.16 -29.88
C THR A 368 23.31 35.66 -29.27
N SER A 369 24.34 36.50 -29.33
CA SER A 369 25.64 36.23 -28.72
C SER A 369 26.06 37.43 -27.88
N SER A 370 26.63 37.16 -26.71
CA SER A 370 27.15 38.17 -25.76
C SER A 370 28.66 38.05 -25.55
N SER A 371 29.26 36.94 -26.02
CA SER A 371 30.70 36.75 -26.19
C SER A 371 31.25 37.73 -27.27
N PRO A 372 32.57 38.02 -27.33
CA PRO A 372 33.20 38.60 -28.53
C PRO A 372 32.88 37.84 -29.83
N ASP A 373 32.45 36.57 -29.73
CA ASP A 373 31.97 35.78 -30.85
C ASP A 373 30.62 36.30 -31.36
N ARG A 374 30.52 36.54 -32.67
CA ARG A 374 29.29 37.01 -33.32
C ARG A 374 28.38 35.83 -33.62
N VAL A 375 27.08 36.10 -33.75
CA VAL A 375 26.16 35.14 -34.37
C VAL A 375 26.65 34.81 -35.77
N VAL A 376 26.80 33.53 -36.08
CA VAL A 376 27.18 33.06 -37.42
C VAL A 376 25.96 32.48 -38.12
N THR A 377 25.69 32.96 -39.33
CA THR A 377 24.65 32.43 -40.20
C THR A 377 25.30 31.76 -41.40
N GLU A 378 25.03 30.47 -41.59
CA GLU A 378 25.44 29.74 -42.78
C GLU A 378 24.21 29.51 -43.66
N ILE A 379 24.22 30.06 -44.87
CA ILE A 379 23.14 29.91 -45.85
C ILE A 379 23.61 28.95 -46.93
N TYR A 380 22.79 27.96 -47.27
CA TYR A 380 23.08 27.00 -48.33
C TYR A 380 22.23 27.36 -49.56
N PRO A 381 22.80 27.99 -50.60
CA PRO A 381 22.07 28.32 -51.82
C PRO A 381 21.58 27.05 -52.50
N ARG A 382 20.40 27.11 -53.12
CA ARG A 382 19.84 26.01 -53.92
C ARG A 382 20.55 25.84 -55.26
#